data_AF-A0A2W6DF50-F1
#
_entry.id   AF-A0A2W6DF50-F1
#
_cell.length_a   1.000
_cell.length_b   1.000
_cell.length_c   1.000
_cell.angle_alpha   90.00
_cell.angle_beta   90.00
_cell.angle_gamma   90.00
#
_symmetry.space_group_name_H-M   'P 1'
#
loop_
_entity.id
_entity.type
_entity.pdbx_description
1 polymer ?
#
loop_
_entity_poly.entity_id
_entity_poly.type
_entity_poly.pdbx_seq_one_letter_code
_entity_poly.pdbx_strand_id
1 'polypeptide(L)' 'MDPDGTVRLLSAILADQPRLSGAACIGRHEMFDPIRNGDPRYQREEQLRRTEAARLCAGCPARQRCPDVTTTAVEAA' A
#
# COMPACT_ATOMS: atom_id res chain seq x y z
N MET A 1 -1.42 -7.48 -27.74
CA MET A 1 -0.81 -7.63 -26.41
C MET A 1 -0.22 -9.02 -26.35
N ASP A 2 1.03 -9.15 -25.91
CA ASP A 2 1.70 -10.44 -25.65
C ASP A 2 1.37 -10.87 -24.21
N PRO A 3 0.49 -11.87 -24.01
CA PRO A 3 0.08 -12.30 -22.69
C PRO A 3 1.25 -12.89 -21.88
N ASP A 4 2.15 -13.63 -22.54
CA ASP A 4 3.25 -14.32 -21.88
C ASP A 4 4.32 -13.33 -21.42
N GLY A 5 4.63 -12.34 -22.27
CA GLY A 5 5.48 -11.21 -21.89
C GLY A 5 4.93 -10.44 -20.69
N THR A 6 3.61 -10.24 -20.64
CA THR A 6 2.95 -9.54 -19.52
C THR A 6 3.04 -10.34 -18.22
N VAL A 7 2.75 -11.64 -18.26
CA VAL A 7 2.83 -12.52 -17.07
C VAL A 7 4.27 -12.58 -16.55
N ARG A 8 5.27 -12.70 -17.42
CA ARG A 8 6.69 -12.71 -17.01
C ARG A 8 7.09 -11.43 -16.31
N LEU A 9 6.68 -10.27 -16.83
CA LEU A 9 6.97 -8.97 -16.22
C LEU A 9 6.34 -8.86 -14.83
N LEU A 10 5.03 -9.13 -14.72
CA LEU A 10 4.32 -9.04 -13.44
C LEU A 10 4.87 -10.02 -12.41
N SER A 11 5.23 -11.23 -12.84
CA SER A 11 5.86 -12.22 -11.95
C SER A 11 7.21 -11.74 -11.42
N ALA A 12 8.02 -11.09 -12.26
CA ALA A 12 9.31 -10.54 -11.84
C ALA A 12 9.14 -9.38 -10.84
N ILE A 13 8.16 -8.50 -11.06
CA ILE A 13 7.85 -7.39 -10.13
C ILE A 13 7.42 -7.91 -8.76
N LEU A 14 6.64 -9.01 -8.73
CA LEU A 14 6.08 -9.57 -7.51
C LEU A 14 6.98 -10.61 -6.82
N ALA A 15 8.09 -11.03 -7.44
CA ALA A 15 8.89 -12.17 -7.00
C ALA A 15 9.38 -12.03 -5.54
N ASP A 16 9.82 -10.84 -5.16
CA ASP A 16 10.37 -10.55 -3.83
C ASP A 16 9.35 -9.95 -2.85
N GLN A 17 8.06 -9.91 -3.25
CA GLN A 17 7.02 -9.37 -2.39
C GLN A 17 6.50 -10.44 -1.43
N PRO A 18 6.37 -10.13 -0.12
CA PRO A 18 5.86 -11.09 0.85
C PRO A 18 4.40 -11.43 0.53
N ARG A 19 4.05 -12.71 0.70
CA ARG A 19 2.65 -13.14 0.63
C ARG A 19 1.90 -12.70 1.88
N LEU A 20 1.08 -11.67 1.75
CA LEU A 20 0.29 -11.08 2.84
C LEU A 20 -1.14 -11.67 2.91
N SER A 21 -1.26 -12.99 2.91
CA SER A 21 -2.55 -13.66 3.05
C SER A 21 -3.22 -13.28 4.37
N GLY A 22 -4.49 -12.86 4.30
CA GLY A 22 -5.25 -12.42 5.47
C GLY A 22 -4.92 -11.01 5.95
N ALA A 23 -4.24 -10.19 5.14
CA ALA A 23 -4.05 -8.78 5.46
C ALA A 23 -5.41 -8.06 5.57
N ALA A 24 -5.59 -7.30 6.66
CA ALA A 24 -6.83 -6.59 6.95
C ALA A 24 -7.14 -5.47 5.93
N CYS A 25 -6.13 -5.02 5.18
CA CYS A 25 -6.25 -3.99 4.14
C CYS A 25 -6.71 -4.50 2.76
N ILE A 26 -6.92 -5.82 2.58
CA ILE A 26 -7.39 -6.35 1.29
C ILE A 26 -8.73 -5.71 0.92
N GLY A 27 -8.79 -5.11 -0.28
CA GLY A 27 -9.97 -4.40 -0.79
C GLY A 27 -10.15 -2.96 -0.29
N ARG A 28 -9.18 -2.41 0.44
CA ARG A 28 -9.22 -1.05 1.03
C ARG A 28 -8.07 -0.14 0.57
N HIS A 29 -7.61 -0.31 -0.67
CA HIS A 29 -6.49 0.44 -1.27
C HIS A 29 -6.65 1.97 -1.19
N GLU A 30 -7.88 2.48 -1.24
CA GLU A 30 -8.21 3.89 -1.19
C GLU A 30 -7.79 4.59 0.12
N MET A 31 -7.54 3.83 1.19
CA MET A 31 -6.98 4.34 2.45
C MET A 31 -5.48 4.63 2.36
N PHE A 32 -4.79 4.00 1.41
CA PHE A 32 -3.34 4.05 1.23
C PHE A 32 -2.93 4.85 -0.01
N ASP A 33 -3.80 4.94 -1.00
CA ASP A 33 -3.55 5.72 -2.21
C ASP A 33 -3.55 7.24 -1.92
N PRO A 34 -2.60 8.01 -2.48
CA PRO A 34 -2.55 9.46 -2.30
C PRO A 34 -3.83 10.15 -2.79
N ILE A 35 -4.39 11.04 -1.97
CA ILE A 35 -5.52 11.87 -2.40
C ILE A 35 -4.97 12.99 -3.28
N ARG A 36 -5.35 12.98 -4.57
CA ARG A 36 -5.12 14.09 -5.51
C ARG A 36 -3.67 14.61 -5.50
N ASN A 37 -2.70 13.71 -5.38
CA ASN A 37 -1.27 14.00 -5.38
C ASN A 37 -0.83 15.08 -4.37
N GLY A 38 -1.45 15.12 -3.19
CA GLY A 38 -1.06 16.04 -2.12
C GLY A 38 -1.59 17.47 -2.27
N ASP A 39 -2.70 17.67 -3.00
CA ASP A 39 -3.41 18.96 -3.04
C ASP A 39 -3.73 19.41 -1.60
N PRO A 40 -3.25 20.60 -1.16
CA PRO A 40 -3.39 21.09 0.21
C PRO A 40 -4.81 21.08 0.75
N ARG A 41 -5.82 21.23 -0.12
CA ARG A 41 -7.24 21.25 0.26
C ARG A 41 -7.71 19.91 0.83
N TYR A 42 -7.02 18.82 0.54
CA TYR A 42 -7.35 17.46 0.99
C TYR A 42 -6.44 16.97 2.12
N GLN A 43 -5.51 17.79 2.64
CA GLN A 43 -4.58 17.38 3.70
C GLN A 43 -5.29 16.81 4.94
N ARG A 44 -6.42 17.42 5.34
CA ARG A 44 -7.20 16.92 6.48
C ARG A 44 -7.78 15.53 6.20
N GLU A 45 -8.29 15.31 5.00
CA GLU A 45 -8.83 14.01 4.59
C GLU A 45 -7.72 12.96 4.52
N GLU A 46 -6.57 13.31 3.95
CA GLU A 46 -5.41 12.44 3.88
C GLU A 46 -4.90 12.06 5.28
N GLN A 47 -4.84 13.01 6.20
CA GLN A 47 -4.48 12.74 7.60
C GLN A 47 -5.46 11.79 8.28
N LEU A 48 -6.77 11.92 8.01
CA LEU A 48 -7.79 11.01 8.54
C LEU A 48 -7.61 9.60 7.98
N ARG A 49 -7.43 9.44 6.67
CA ARG A 49 -7.18 8.13 6.04
C ARG A 49 -5.90 7.47 6.56
N ARG A 50 -4.81 8.23 6.70
CA ARG A 50 -3.56 7.73 7.30
C ARG A 50 -3.77 7.25 8.74
N THR A 51 -4.56 7.97 9.52
CA THR A 51 -4.87 7.59 10.91
C THR A 51 -5.69 6.30 10.96
N GLU A 52 -6.68 6.16 10.08
CA GLU A 52 -7.49 4.95 9.95
C GLU A 52 -6.67 3.75 9.47
N ALA A 53 -5.83 3.94 8.45
CA ALA A 53 -4.89 2.95 7.95
C ALA A 53 -3.93 2.47 9.06
N ALA A 54 -3.38 3.38 9.86
CA ALA A 54 -2.52 3.03 10.99
C ALA A 54 -3.25 2.15 12.02
N ARG A 55 -4.52 2.45 12.33
CA ARG A 55 -5.34 1.61 13.22
C ARG A 55 -5.60 0.23 12.63
N LEU A 56 -5.89 0.15 11.34
CA LEU A 56 -6.08 -1.10 10.63
C LEU A 56 -4.81 -1.96 10.64
N CYS A 57 -3.66 -1.34 10.32
CA CYS A 57 -2.36 -1.99 10.35
C CYS A 57 -1.99 -2.50 11.75
N ALA A 58 -2.37 -1.77 12.80
CA ALA A 58 -2.05 -2.15 14.18
C ALA A 58 -2.60 -3.52 14.58
N GLY A 59 -3.81 -3.87 14.10
CA GLY A 59 -4.47 -5.16 14.34
C GLY A 59 -4.34 -6.18 13.21
N CYS A 60 -3.55 -5.89 12.18
CA CYS A 60 -3.48 -6.73 10.98
C CYS A 60 -2.76 -8.08 11.25
N PRO A 61 -3.35 -9.24 10.91
CA PRO A 61 -2.71 -10.55 11.07
C PRO A 61 -1.39 -10.68 10.30
N ALA A 62 -1.27 -9.98 9.17
CA ALA A 62 -0.09 -10.01 8.31
C ALA A 62 0.99 -8.99 8.72
N ARG A 63 0.80 -8.22 9.80
CA ARG A 63 1.66 -7.08 10.16
C ARG A 63 3.16 -7.44 10.25
N GLN A 64 3.49 -8.60 10.80
CA GLN A 64 4.90 -9.03 10.95
C GLN A 64 5.63 -9.25 9.62
N ARG A 65 4.90 -9.55 8.55
CA ARG A 65 5.45 -9.79 7.20
C ARG A 65 5.22 -8.61 6.27
N CYS A 66 4.42 -7.64 6.69
CA CYS A 66 4.08 -6.46 5.91
C CYS A 66 5.30 -5.53 5.88
N PRO A 67 5.85 -5.19 4.71
CA PRO A 67 6.80 -4.11 4.60
C PRO A 67 6.01 -2.84 4.93
N ASP A 68 6.29 -2.24 6.08
CA ASP A 68 5.47 -1.15 6.60
C ASP A 68 5.59 0.09 5.70
N VAL A 69 4.53 0.36 4.94
CA VAL A 69 4.42 1.54 4.06
C VAL A 69 3.86 2.77 4.79
N THR A 70 3.52 2.65 6.07
CA THR A 70 3.03 3.79 6.87
C THR A 70 4.16 4.70 7.36
N THR A 71 5.41 4.24 7.24
CA THR A 71 6.58 5.10 7.45
C THR A 71 6.78 5.94 6.20
N THR A 72 6.53 7.24 6.31
CA THR A 72 7.03 8.22 5.33
C THR A 72 8.56 8.19 5.35
N ALA A 73 9.16 7.29 4.58
CA ALA A 73 10.48 7.51 4.03
C ALA A 73 10.25 8.07 2.63
N VAL A 74 10.47 9.38 2.52
CA VAL A 74 10.74 10.04 1.24
C VAL A 74 11.92 9.30 0.63
N GLU A 75 11.71 8.51 -0.42
CA GLU A 75 12.82 8.18 -1.32
C GLU A 75 13.11 9.43 -2.15
N ALA A 76 14.10 10.17 -1.68
CA ALA A 76 14.89 11.05 -2.52
C ALA A 76 15.75 10.14 -3.41
N ALA A 77 15.46 10.15 -4.70
CA ALA A 77 16.38 9.80 -5.78
C ALA A 77 16.10 10.74 -6.95
#